data_AF-A0A830D7W3-F1
#
_entry.id   AF-A0A830D7W3-F1
#
_cell.length_a   1.000
_cell.length_b   1.000
_cell.length_c   1.000
_cell.angle_alpha   90.00
_cell.angle_beta   90.00
_cell.angle_gamma   90.00
#
_symmetry.space_group_name_H-M   'P 1'
#
loop_
_entity.id
_entity.type
_entity.pdbx_description
1 polymer ?
#
loop_
_entity_poly.entity_id
_entity_poly.type
_entity_poly.pdbx_seq_one_letter_code
_entity_poly.pdbx_strand_id
1 'polypeptide(L)'
;MYRLHNVQDATETGNSPRDDILNLIKRINPDMFIHGVANGNYNSPFFFARFKEALFHFSTMFDMFEATIPRDDEDRLRFEQQFFGKEAMNIIACDGTERIERPETYKHWQVRTVRAGFRQVSLDQETLKRVSKVKTDYNKNFSVDEDGKWILLGWKGRVIQGFSCWRPIHN
;
A
#
# COMPACT_ATOMS: atom_id res chain seq x y z
N MET A 1 -6.44 6.86 -4.69
CA MET A 1 -6.03 5.63 -3.94
C MET A 1 -4.49 5.60 -3.90
N TYR A 2 -3.85 4.99 -2.89
CA TYR A 2 -2.39 4.88 -2.76
C TYR A 2 -1.57 6.18 -2.66
N ARG A 3 -2.08 7.30 -2.13
CA ARG A 3 -1.28 8.54 -2.03
C ARG A 3 -0.67 8.82 -0.67
N LEU A 4 -1.15 8.15 0.37
CA LEU A 4 -0.75 8.46 1.73
C LEU A 4 0.69 8.02 2.05
N HIS A 5 1.29 7.15 1.23
CA HIS A 5 2.70 6.77 1.37
C HIS A 5 3.67 7.89 0.94
N ASN A 6 3.22 8.93 0.23
CA ASN A 6 4.06 10.10 -0.11
C ASN A 6 4.03 11.19 0.97
N VAL A 7 3.18 11.02 2.00
CA VAL A 7 3.03 11.98 3.10
C VAL A 7 4.10 11.71 4.14
N GLN A 8 4.71 12.74 4.71
CA GLN A 8 5.75 12.60 5.75
C GLN A 8 5.19 11.95 7.04
N ASP A 9 6.06 11.24 7.77
CA ASP A 9 5.65 10.40 8.91
C ASP A 9 5.40 11.20 10.20
N ALA A 10 6.28 12.13 10.56
CA ALA A 10 6.16 12.97 11.75
C ALA A 10 6.93 14.27 11.54
N THR A 11 6.35 15.38 12.00
CA THR A 11 7.06 16.65 12.15
C THR A 11 7.70 16.70 13.54
N GLU A 12 8.68 17.61 13.75
CA GLU A 12 9.31 17.85 15.06
C GLU A 12 8.29 18.17 16.18
N THR A 13 7.07 18.55 15.80
CA THR A 13 5.94 18.88 16.68
C THR A 13 5.12 17.68 17.16
N GLY A 14 5.49 16.44 16.79
CA GLY A 14 4.88 15.21 17.31
C GLY A 14 3.56 14.77 16.66
N ASN A 15 2.94 15.59 15.81
CA ASN A 15 1.78 15.22 15.01
C ASN A 15 2.19 14.72 13.61
N SER A 16 1.55 13.65 13.13
CA SER A 16 1.79 13.12 11.79
C SER A 16 0.89 13.82 10.77
N PRO A 17 1.42 14.38 9.67
CA PRO A 17 0.58 14.90 8.58
C PRO A 17 -0.39 13.86 8.00
N ARG A 18 -0.09 12.56 8.15
CA ARG A 18 -1.02 11.46 7.80
C ARG A 18 -2.25 11.44 8.68
N ASP A 19 -2.08 11.71 9.98
CA ASP A 19 -3.19 11.79 10.92
C ASP A 19 -4.05 13.01 10.61
N ASP A 20 -3.45 14.14 10.23
CA ASP A 20 -4.20 15.35 9.82
C ASP A 20 -5.06 15.09 8.58
N ILE A 21 -4.54 14.35 7.60
CA ILE A 21 -5.33 13.96 6.42
C ILE A 21 -6.46 13.02 6.80
N LEU A 22 -6.24 12.02 7.66
CA LEU A 22 -7.32 11.15 8.14
C LEU A 22 -8.38 11.93 8.90
N ASN A 23 -7.97 12.87 9.75
CA ASN A 23 -8.88 13.77 10.47
C ASN A 23 -9.67 14.66 9.49
N LEU A 24 -9.03 15.18 8.43
CA LEU A 24 -9.71 15.92 7.38
C LEU A 24 -10.75 15.05 6.66
N ILE A 25 -10.38 13.83 6.25
CA ILE A 25 -11.32 12.89 5.61
C ILE A 25 -12.51 12.63 6.54
N LYS A 26 -12.28 12.48 7.85
CA LYS A 26 -13.37 12.31 8.81
C LYS A 26 -14.28 13.53 8.87
N ARG A 27 -13.73 14.75 8.89
CA ARG A 27 -14.50 16.00 8.92
C ARG A 27 -15.37 16.21 7.67
N ILE A 28 -14.94 15.71 6.51
CA ILE A 28 -15.76 15.72 5.28
C ILE A 28 -17.01 14.83 5.44
N ASN A 29 -17.00 13.93 6.42
CA ASN A 29 -18.08 13.01 6.75
C ASN A 29 -18.56 12.14 5.57
N PRO A 30 -17.67 11.37 4.92
CA PRO A 30 -18.07 10.51 3.83
C PRO A 30 -18.93 9.33 4.31
N ASP A 31 -19.89 8.90 3.50
CA ASP A 31 -20.65 7.67 3.72
C ASP A 31 -19.76 6.42 3.80
N MET A 32 -18.64 6.46 3.07
CA MET A 32 -17.62 5.43 3.05
C MET A 32 -16.27 5.99 2.60
N PHE A 33 -15.20 5.60 3.29
CA PHE A 33 -13.82 5.84 2.89
C PHE A 33 -13.17 4.52 2.48
N ILE A 34 -12.77 4.41 1.21
CA ILE A 34 -12.07 3.24 0.69
C ILE A 34 -10.56 3.54 0.69
N HIS A 35 -9.81 2.68 1.37
CA HIS A 35 -8.39 2.86 1.55
C HIS A 35 -7.61 1.71 0.88
N GLY A 36 -6.95 2.03 -0.24
CA GLY A 36 -5.94 1.17 -0.87
C GLY A 36 -4.54 1.61 -0.48
N VAL A 37 -3.72 0.68 0.00
CA VAL A 37 -2.35 0.91 0.48
C VAL A 37 -1.36 0.01 -0.25
N ALA A 38 -0.20 0.56 -0.60
CA ALA A 38 0.96 -0.22 -0.96
C ALA A 38 1.55 -0.79 0.33
N ASN A 39 1.53 -2.11 0.48
CA ASN A 39 1.98 -2.76 1.69
C ASN A 39 3.51 -2.88 1.67
N GLY A 40 4.18 -2.05 2.47
CA GLY A 40 5.63 -2.00 2.54
C GLY A 40 6.14 -1.71 3.95
N ASN A 41 7.24 -2.35 4.33
CA ASN A 41 7.97 -2.10 5.58
C ASN A 41 9.36 -1.50 5.34
N TYR A 42 9.52 -0.76 4.24
CA TYR A 42 10.78 -0.15 3.83
C TYR A 42 10.78 1.38 4.04
N ASN A 43 10.08 1.86 5.07
CA ASN A 43 10.16 3.24 5.54
C ASN A 43 11.03 3.38 6.82
N SER A 44 11.85 2.38 7.13
CA SER A 44 12.75 2.42 8.28
C SER A 44 13.73 3.62 8.20
N PRO A 45 14.02 4.29 9.32
CA PRO A 45 15.09 5.29 9.35
C PRO A 45 16.47 4.67 9.12
N PHE A 46 16.65 3.38 9.43
CA PHE A 46 17.92 2.67 9.27
C PHE A 46 18.11 2.18 7.83
N PHE A 47 19.18 2.64 7.17
CA PHE A 47 19.47 2.35 5.76
C PHE A 47 19.48 0.86 5.43
N PHE A 48 20.24 0.04 6.18
CA PHE A 48 20.38 -1.38 5.84
C PHE A 48 19.05 -2.15 5.89
N ALA A 49 18.23 -1.90 6.91
CA ALA A 49 16.90 -2.50 7.03
C ALA A 49 15.99 -2.05 5.89
N ARG A 50 16.01 -0.75 5.57
CA ARG A 50 15.25 -0.17 4.46
C ARG A 50 15.67 -0.74 3.11
N PHE A 51 16.97 -0.78 2.82
CA PHE A 51 17.53 -1.29 1.58
C PHE A 51 17.14 -2.75 1.35
N LYS A 52 17.29 -3.60 2.38
CA LYS A 52 16.93 -5.02 2.31
C LYS A 52 15.44 -5.21 2.00
N GLU A 53 14.56 -4.49 2.70
CA GLU A 53 13.12 -4.59 2.47
C GLU A 53 12.68 -4.00 1.12
N ALA A 54 13.30 -2.91 0.67
CA ALA A 54 13.07 -2.33 -0.65
C ALA A 54 13.47 -3.31 -1.75
N LEU A 55 14.67 -3.91 -1.65
CA LEU A 55 15.15 -4.91 -2.60
C LEU A 55 14.15 -6.05 -2.73
N PHE A 56 13.69 -6.65 -1.62
CA PHE A 56 12.70 -7.72 -1.68
C PHE A 56 11.37 -7.27 -2.29
N HIS A 57 10.90 -6.07 -1.95
CA HIS A 57 9.67 -5.54 -2.51
C HIS A 57 9.76 -5.36 -4.03
N PHE A 58 10.76 -4.63 -4.52
CA PHE A 58 10.90 -4.39 -5.95
C PHE A 58 11.23 -5.66 -6.72
N SER A 59 12.06 -6.57 -6.18
CA SER A 59 12.26 -7.89 -6.80
C SER A 59 10.96 -8.68 -6.96
N THR A 60 10.04 -8.58 -6.00
CA THR A 60 8.70 -9.19 -6.12
C THR A 60 7.89 -8.54 -7.25
N MET A 61 7.95 -7.21 -7.38
CA MET A 61 7.25 -6.47 -8.46
C MET A 61 7.81 -6.82 -9.85
N PHE A 62 9.13 -6.84 -10.01
CA PHE A 62 9.77 -7.19 -11.29
C PHE A 62 9.53 -8.66 -11.66
N ASP A 63 9.60 -9.59 -10.71
CA ASP A 63 9.27 -11.00 -10.95
C ASP A 63 7.80 -11.19 -11.34
N MET A 64 6.89 -10.40 -10.77
CA MET A 64 5.49 -10.39 -11.18
C MET A 64 5.33 -9.91 -12.63
N PHE A 65 5.94 -8.80 -13.03
CA PHE A 65 5.86 -8.33 -14.42
C PHE A 65 6.47 -9.30 -15.41
N GLU A 66 7.64 -9.88 -15.09
CA GLU A 66 8.27 -10.90 -15.93
C GLU A 66 7.37 -12.10 -16.17
N ALA A 67 6.57 -12.49 -15.17
CA ALA A 67 5.69 -13.65 -15.25
C ALA A 67 4.29 -13.34 -15.84
N THR A 68 3.93 -12.07 -16.04
CA THR A 68 2.55 -11.67 -16.39
C THR A 68 2.43 -10.77 -17.61
N ILE A 69 3.51 -10.13 -18.04
CA ILE A 69 3.55 -9.19 -19.16
C ILE A 69 4.65 -9.61 -20.14
N PRO A 70 4.40 -9.59 -21.47
CA PRO A 70 5.42 -9.90 -22.48
C PRO A 70 6.69 -9.07 -22.28
N ARG A 71 7.84 -9.67 -22.64
CA ARG A 71 9.15 -9.06 -22.38
C ARG A 71 9.50 -7.93 -23.35
N ASP A 72 8.96 -8.00 -24.56
CA ASP A 72 9.07 -7.02 -25.63
C ASP A 72 8.03 -5.89 -25.53
N ASP A 73 7.21 -5.90 -24.48
CA ASP A 73 6.24 -4.84 -24.21
C ASP A 73 6.97 -3.54 -23.78
N GLU A 74 6.90 -2.52 -24.63
CA GLU A 74 7.57 -1.23 -24.38
C GLU A 74 6.95 -0.47 -23.19
N ASP A 75 5.64 -0.63 -22.95
CA ASP A 75 4.96 0.00 -21.82
C ASP A 75 5.42 -0.62 -20.49
N ARG A 76 5.64 -1.93 -20.47
CA ARG A 76 6.28 -2.63 -19.35
C ARG A 76 7.64 -2.03 -19.03
N LEU A 77 8.52 -1.94 -20.03
CA LEU A 77 9.87 -1.40 -19.84
C LEU A 77 9.84 0.04 -19.32
N ARG A 78 8.96 0.86 -19.90
CA ARG A 78 8.77 2.25 -19.48
C ARG A 78 8.26 2.34 -18.04
N PHE A 79 7.29 1.52 -17.67
CA PHE A 79 6.73 1.51 -16.32
C PHE A 79 7.75 1.04 -15.27
N GLU A 80 8.47 -0.03 -15.57
CA GLU A 80 9.57 -0.57 -14.77
C GLU A 80 10.64 0.49 -14.49
N GLN A 81 11.08 1.22 -15.51
CA GLN A 81 12.13 2.24 -15.37
C GLN A 81 11.62 3.54 -14.73
N GLN A 82 10.49 4.06 -15.21
CA GLN A 82 10.06 5.42 -14.88
C GLN A 82 9.22 5.49 -13.61
N PHE A 83 8.62 4.38 -13.19
CA PHE A 83 7.83 4.29 -11.97
C PHE A 83 8.62 3.57 -10.88
N PHE A 84 8.75 2.25 -10.96
CA PHE A 84 9.41 1.48 -9.89
C PHE A 84 10.91 1.77 -9.76
N GLY A 85 11.60 1.99 -10.88
CA GLY A 85 13.01 2.40 -10.85
C GLY A 85 13.21 3.70 -10.06
N LYS A 86 12.33 4.69 -10.26
CA LYS A 86 12.41 5.97 -9.54
C LYS A 86 12.01 5.84 -8.07
N GLU A 87 10.97 5.06 -7.76
CA GLU A 87 10.58 4.79 -6.37
C GLU A 87 11.71 4.09 -5.62
N ALA A 88 12.31 3.04 -6.21
CA ALA A 88 13.44 2.33 -5.64
C ALA A 88 14.64 3.26 -5.40
N MET A 89 14.97 4.10 -6.39
CA MET A 89 16.03 5.10 -6.23
C MET A 89 15.73 6.09 -5.12
N ASN A 90 14.50 6.59 -4.98
CA ASN A 90 14.15 7.51 -3.90
C ASN A 90 14.27 6.85 -2.52
N ILE A 91 13.87 5.59 -2.37
CA ILE A 91 13.95 4.86 -1.09
C ILE A 91 15.40 4.58 -0.69
N ILE A 92 16.25 4.24 -1.67
CA ILE A 92 17.63 3.81 -1.44
C ILE A 92 18.56 5.02 -1.32
N ALA A 93 18.46 6.00 -2.21
CA ALA A 93 19.43 7.08 -2.34
C ALA A 93 19.06 8.35 -1.57
N CYS A 94 17.80 8.54 -1.16
CA CYS A 94 17.36 9.73 -0.44
C CYS A 94 17.10 9.44 1.05
N ASP A 95 17.33 10.45 1.88
CA ASP A 95 17.04 10.44 3.32
C ASP A 95 16.33 11.74 3.73
N GLY A 96 15.89 11.81 5.00
CA GLY A 96 15.25 13.02 5.54
C GLY A 96 14.06 13.47 4.69
N THR A 97 13.94 14.78 4.45
CA THR A 97 12.84 15.38 3.69
C THR A 97 12.90 15.09 2.18
N GLU A 98 14.06 14.69 1.65
CA GLU A 98 14.22 14.33 0.24
C GLU A 98 13.63 12.95 -0.09
N ARG A 99 13.45 12.11 0.93
CA ARG A 99 12.76 10.81 0.77
C ARG A 99 11.24 11.02 0.76
N ILE A 100 10.67 10.79 -0.41
CA ILE A 100 9.25 10.94 -0.73
C ILE A 100 8.50 9.63 -0.47
N GLU A 101 9.09 8.50 -0.90
CA GLU A 101 8.47 7.18 -0.80
C GLU A 101 8.59 6.62 0.62
N ARG A 102 7.46 6.54 1.31
CA ARG A 102 7.37 6.18 2.73
C ARG A 102 6.22 5.21 3.02
N PRO A 103 6.20 4.01 2.44
CA PRO A 103 5.07 3.11 2.67
C PRO A 103 5.03 2.59 4.10
N GLU A 104 3.81 2.35 4.54
CA GLU A 104 3.50 1.72 5.81
C GLU A 104 2.71 0.43 5.54
N THR A 105 2.84 -0.53 6.44
CA THR A 105 2.05 -1.77 6.35
C THR A 105 0.56 -1.48 6.53
N TYR A 106 -0.31 -2.34 5.99
CA TYR A 106 -1.75 -2.21 6.22
C TYR A 106 -2.12 -2.25 7.72
N LYS A 107 -1.31 -2.92 8.55
CA LYS A 107 -1.49 -2.96 10.02
C LYS A 107 -1.21 -1.60 10.67
N HIS A 108 -0.20 -0.86 10.23
CA HIS A 108 0.00 0.51 10.70
C HIS A 108 -1.15 1.42 10.27
N TRP A 109 -1.61 1.28 9.01
CA TRP A 109 -2.78 2.00 8.52
C TRP A 109 -4.06 1.65 9.27
N GLN A 110 -4.26 0.39 9.68
CA GLN A 110 -5.37 -0.03 10.54
C GLN A 110 -5.39 0.79 11.83
N VAL A 111 -4.25 0.84 12.55
CA VAL A 111 -4.15 1.56 13.83
C VAL A 111 -4.40 3.06 13.64
N ARG A 112 -3.79 3.69 12.62
CA ARG A 112 -3.99 5.13 12.34
C ARG A 112 -5.45 5.44 12.02
N THR A 113 -6.08 4.64 11.16
CA THR A 113 -7.45 4.88 10.69
C THR A 113 -8.47 4.68 11.83
N VAL A 114 -8.26 3.67 12.69
CA VAL A 114 -9.08 3.49 13.91
C VAL A 114 -8.90 4.66 14.87
N ARG A 115 -7.65 5.10 15.12
CA ARG A 115 -7.36 6.23 16.02
C ARG A 115 -7.97 7.56 15.51
N ALA A 116 -8.02 7.76 14.20
CA ALA A 116 -8.71 8.89 13.58
C ALA A 116 -10.24 8.84 13.78
N GLY A 117 -10.78 7.74 14.32
CA GLY A 117 -12.19 7.57 14.64
C GLY A 117 -13.01 7.07 13.46
N PHE A 118 -12.46 6.14 12.69
CA PHE A 118 -13.19 5.36 11.71
C PHE A 118 -13.43 3.93 12.21
N ARG A 119 -14.55 3.35 11.79
CA ARG A 119 -14.86 1.93 11.98
C ARG A 119 -14.74 1.19 10.66
N GLN A 120 -13.99 0.08 10.66
CA GLN A 120 -13.83 -0.75 9.48
C GLN A 120 -15.11 -1.51 9.14
N VAL A 121 -15.47 -1.52 7.87
CA VAL A 121 -16.64 -2.19 7.30
C VAL A 121 -16.19 -3.35 6.43
N SER A 122 -16.89 -4.48 6.52
CA SER A 122 -16.61 -5.64 5.69
C SER A 122 -17.15 -5.42 4.28
N LEU A 123 -16.44 -5.92 3.27
CA LEU A 123 -17.01 -6.04 1.93
C LEU A 123 -18.12 -7.09 1.93
N ASP A 124 -19.08 -6.93 1.04
CA ASP A 124 -20.13 -7.92 0.85
C ASP A 124 -19.56 -9.20 0.21
N GLN A 125 -20.22 -10.33 0.46
CA GLN A 125 -19.75 -11.63 -0.01
C GLN A 125 -19.70 -11.76 -1.54
N GLU A 126 -20.52 -11.00 -2.27
CA GLU A 126 -20.50 -11.04 -3.72
C GLU A 126 -19.24 -10.35 -4.26
N THR A 127 -18.89 -9.19 -3.71
CA THR A 127 -17.63 -8.50 -4.02
C THR A 127 -16.42 -9.37 -3.65
N LEU A 128 -16.42 -10.03 -2.48
CA LEU A 128 -15.33 -10.95 -2.10
C LEU A 128 -15.19 -12.10 -3.09
N LYS A 129 -16.30 -12.72 -3.50
CA LYS A 129 -16.29 -13.78 -4.53
C LYS A 129 -15.73 -13.26 -5.85
N ARG A 130 -16.11 -12.06 -6.28
CA ARG A 130 -15.57 -11.44 -7.51
C ARG A 130 -14.06 -11.22 -7.41
N VAL A 131 -13.56 -10.68 -6.30
CA VAL A 131 -12.12 -10.45 -6.11
C VAL A 131 -11.34 -11.77 -6.01
N SER A 132 -11.92 -12.81 -5.42
CA SER A 132 -11.27 -14.13 -5.31
C SER A 132 -10.99 -14.80 -6.66
N LYS A 133 -11.70 -14.41 -7.73
CA LYS A 133 -11.46 -14.90 -9.09
C LYS A 133 -10.07 -14.54 -9.62
N VAL A 134 -9.36 -13.59 -9.00
CA VAL A 134 -7.95 -13.34 -9.30
C VAL A 134 -7.12 -14.64 -9.24
N LYS A 135 -7.46 -15.58 -8.34
CA LYS A 135 -6.77 -16.87 -8.21
C LYS A 135 -7.02 -17.83 -9.39
N THR A 136 -8.12 -17.67 -10.12
CA THR A 136 -8.51 -18.55 -11.23
C THR A 136 -8.25 -17.94 -12.60
N ASP A 137 -8.40 -16.62 -12.70
CA ASP A 137 -8.43 -15.92 -13.99
C ASP A 137 -7.05 -15.35 -14.38
N TYR A 138 -6.10 -15.32 -13.43
CA TYR A 138 -4.76 -14.77 -13.61
C TYR A 138 -3.67 -15.78 -13.24
N ASN A 139 -2.41 -15.35 -13.33
CA ASN A 139 -1.25 -16.18 -12.98
C ASN A 139 -1.40 -16.80 -11.58
N LYS A 140 -1.16 -18.11 -11.47
CA LYS A 140 -1.30 -18.91 -10.24
C LYS A 140 -0.52 -18.40 -9.02
N ASN A 141 0.46 -17.53 -9.24
CA ASN A 141 1.26 -16.94 -8.16
C ASN A 141 0.55 -15.77 -7.46
N PHE A 142 -0.54 -15.23 -8.04
CA PHE A 142 -1.37 -14.24 -7.36
C PHE A 142 -2.11 -14.89 -6.18
N SER A 143 -2.20 -14.16 -5.07
CA SER A 143 -3.03 -14.52 -3.93
C SER A 143 -3.98 -13.37 -3.57
N VAL A 144 -5.13 -13.74 -3.03
CA VAL A 144 -6.09 -12.84 -2.41
C VAL A 144 -6.43 -13.43 -1.06
N ASP A 145 -6.06 -12.72 0.00
CA ASP A 145 -6.17 -13.18 1.37
C ASP A 145 -6.95 -12.16 2.21
N GLU A 146 -7.59 -12.63 3.26
CA GLU A 146 -8.34 -11.78 4.20
C GLU A 146 -7.61 -11.74 5.54
N ASP A 147 -7.36 -10.53 6.07
CA ASP A 147 -6.90 -10.32 7.45
C ASP A 147 -7.82 -9.31 8.15
N GLY A 148 -8.63 -9.81 9.09
CA GLY A 148 -9.72 -9.04 9.67
C GLY A 148 -10.75 -8.67 8.61
N LYS A 149 -10.82 -7.38 8.25
CA LYS A 149 -11.67 -6.87 7.15
C LYS A 149 -10.85 -6.22 6.03
N TRP A 150 -9.56 -6.56 5.95
CA TRP A 150 -8.69 -6.21 4.84
C TRP A 150 -8.74 -7.27 3.76
N ILE A 151 -8.70 -6.83 2.51
CA ILE A 151 -8.38 -7.68 1.37
C ILE A 151 -6.94 -7.42 0.97
N LEU A 152 -6.15 -8.49 0.93
CA LEU A 152 -4.72 -8.45 0.70
C LEU A 152 -4.43 -9.12 -0.65
N LEU A 153 -3.89 -8.35 -1.59
CA LEU A 153 -3.40 -8.87 -2.85
C LEU A 153 -1.91 -9.20 -2.71
N GLY A 154 -1.54 -10.42 -3.06
CA GLY A 154 -0.17 -10.91 -2.95
C GLY A 154 0.36 -11.59 -4.21
N TRP A 155 1.68 -11.80 -4.20
CA TRP A 155 2.43 -12.52 -5.24
C TRP A 155 3.45 -13.44 -4.58
N LYS A 156 3.43 -14.74 -4.92
CA LYS A 156 4.34 -15.77 -4.36
C LYS A 156 4.43 -15.72 -2.82
N GLY A 157 3.30 -15.50 -2.16
CA GLY A 157 3.20 -15.46 -0.69
C GLY A 157 3.58 -14.11 -0.04
N ARG A 158 3.97 -13.08 -0.80
CA ARG A 158 4.21 -11.73 -0.29
C ARG A 158 2.99 -10.85 -0.56
N VAL A 159 2.47 -10.18 0.47
CA VAL A 159 1.40 -9.17 0.33
C VAL A 159 1.97 -7.89 -0.25
N ILE A 160 1.44 -7.46 -1.40
CA ILE A 160 1.86 -6.26 -2.13
C ILE A 160 0.91 -5.09 -1.87
N GLN A 161 -0.40 -5.34 -1.84
CA GLN A 161 -1.42 -4.30 -1.67
C GLN A 161 -2.45 -4.72 -0.63
N GLY A 162 -3.00 -3.74 0.08
CA GLY A 162 -4.11 -3.92 1.00
C GLY A 162 -5.26 -2.98 0.68
N PHE A 163 -6.49 -3.48 0.80
CA PHE A 163 -7.72 -2.70 0.61
C PHE A 163 -8.63 -2.84 1.82
N SER A 164 -9.24 -1.73 2.24
CA SER A 164 -10.22 -1.72 3.32
C SER A 164 -11.27 -0.63 3.12
N CYS A 165 -12.45 -0.81 3.72
CA CYS A 165 -13.54 0.16 3.73
C CYS A 165 -13.83 0.63 5.15
N TRP A 166 -14.16 1.91 5.29
CA TRP A 166 -14.26 2.60 6.58
C TRP A 166 -15.47 3.53 6.62
N ARG A 167 -16.07 3.67 7.79
CA ARG A 167 -17.11 4.67 8.07
C ARG A 167 -16.68 5.58 9.23
N PRO A 168 -16.89 6.91 9.13
CA PRO A 168 -16.71 7.82 10.26
C PRO A 168 -17.56 7.38 11.46
N ILE A 169 -16.95 7.31 12.64
CA ILE A 169 -17.70 7.17 13.90
C ILE A 169 -18.19 8.56 14.26
N HIS A 170 -19.51 8.72 14.34
CA HIS A 170 -20.17 9.93 14.80
C HIS A 170 -20.29 9.80 16.32
N ASN A 171 -19.81 10.81 17.04
CA ASN A 171 -20.08 10.97 18.47
C ASN A 171 -21.34 11.81 18.65
#